data_AF-A0A4U0VWK2-F1
#
_entry.id   AF-A0A4U0VWK2-F1
#
_cell.length_a   1.000
_cell.length_b   1.000
_cell.length_c   1.000
_cell.angle_alpha   90.00
_cell.angle_beta   90.00
_cell.angle_gamma   90.00
#
_symmetry.space_group_name_H-M   'P 1'
#
loop_
_entity.id
_entity.type
_entity.pdbx_description
1 polymer ?
#
loop_
_entity_poly.entity_id
_entity_poly.type
_entity_poly.pdbx_seq_one_letter_code
_entity_poly.pdbx_strand_id
1 'polypeptide(L)'
;ALANDATTFEDLDRLDSKGDWAARRTDLKAPDVPIVGIPTSLSGGEYSNLGGGTNDHTHQKHAFTGPIKGPALVILDPALSTTTPDSIWLSTGIRAVDHCVEAMCSLSSTEDSDRDSATGLRLLVPGLLRCKHNKQDLEARQSCMLGVIDAIKGVFQHNVPLGASHGIGHQLGPLGVGHGETSCILLPAVCKYNVSANGDRQRKVYDVLCSEAEVGRVLAIRGLSKESANLGDLLDAVISELGMPRSLKSVSIGRDKLDVLAENSLKDKWCKTNPIPLENKGQVMEILEMVVE
;
A
#
# COMPACT_ATOMS: atom_id res chain seq x y z
N ALA A 1 6.51 -8.64 23.84
CA ALA A 1 7.77 -9.08 24.48
C ALA A 1 7.75 -8.82 25.99
N LEU A 2 7.90 -7.56 26.44
CA LEU A 2 8.04 -7.23 27.88
C LEU A 2 6.95 -7.83 28.79
N ALA A 3 5.67 -7.65 28.46
CA ALA A 3 4.56 -8.20 29.26
C ALA A 3 4.55 -9.73 29.36
N ASN A 4 5.29 -10.43 28.49
CA ASN A 4 5.38 -11.90 28.43
C ASN A 4 6.79 -12.39 28.82
N ASP A 5 7.59 -11.57 29.49
CA ASP A 5 8.92 -11.92 30.01
C ASP A 5 9.90 -12.41 28.91
N ALA A 6 9.66 -12.02 27.66
CA ALA A 6 10.49 -12.43 26.53
C ALA A 6 11.77 -11.57 26.45
N THR A 7 12.92 -12.21 26.63
CA THR A 7 14.25 -11.54 26.67
C THR A 7 15.28 -12.15 25.72
N THR A 8 14.96 -13.29 25.09
CA THR A 8 15.81 -13.98 24.11
C THR A 8 15.14 -14.08 22.74
N PHE A 9 15.89 -14.50 21.71
CA PHE A 9 15.33 -14.78 20.39
C PHE A 9 14.32 -15.92 20.44
N GLU A 10 14.63 -17.01 21.15
CA GLU A 10 13.74 -18.15 21.34
C GLU A 10 12.43 -17.74 22.03
N ASP A 11 12.47 -16.78 22.97
CA ASP A 11 11.26 -16.26 23.59
C ASP A 11 10.42 -15.46 22.59
N LEU A 12 11.05 -14.65 21.74
CA LEU A 12 10.35 -13.89 20.70
C LEU A 12 9.70 -14.81 19.67
N ASP A 13 10.36 -15.91 19.30
CA ASP A 13 9.82 -16.93 18.39
C ASP A 13 8.55 -17.60 18.94
N ARG A 14 8.43 -17.76 20.27
CA ARG A 14 7.19 -18.27 20.91
C ARG A 14 6.02 -17.29 20.80
N LEU A 15 6.31 -16.00 20.64
CA LEU A 15 5.29 -14.96 20.47
C LEU A 15 4.80 -14.83 19.03
N ASP A 16 5.55 -15.34 18.05
CA ASP A 16 5.11 -15.38 16.65
C ASP A 16 3.83 -16.21 16.51
N SER A 17 2.88 -15.74 15.72
CA SER A 17 1.71 -16.51 15.30
C SER A 17 2.03 -17.53 14.21
N LYS A 18 3.30 -17.89 14.03
CA LYS A 18 3.82 -18.78 12.99
C LYS A 18 3.47 -18.26 11.59
N GLY A 19 3.52 -16.94 11.42
CA GLY A 19 3.11 -16.27 10.19
C GLY A 19 1.61 -16.19 9.94
N ASP A 20 0.75 -16.65 10.86
CA ASP A 20 -0.70 -16.50 10.74
C ASP A 20 -1.15 -15.12 11.21
N TRP A 21 -1.29 -14.19 10.26
CA TRP A 21 -1.76 -12.83 10.50
C TRP A 21 -3.24 -12.73 10.93
N ALA A 22 -4.01 -13.81 10.80
CA ALA A 22 -5.41 -13.87 11.23
C ALA A 22 -5.56 -14.47 12.64
N ALA A 23 -4.54 -15.14 13.17
CA ALA A 23 -4.56 -15.72 14.49
C ALA A 23 -4.84 -14.66 15.57
N ARG A 24 -5.60 -15.05 16.60
CA ARG A 24 -5.78 -14.25 17.83
C ARG A 24 -5.22 -15.06 19.00
N ARG A 25 -3.98 -14.78 19.40
CA ARG A 25 -3.24 -15.52 20.43
C ARG A 25 -3.72 -15.15 21.83
N THR A 26 -4.77 -15.81 22.32
CA THR A 26 -5.36 -15.52 23.65
C THR A 26 -4.49 -16.00 24.83
N ASP A 27 -3.44 -16.76 24.57
CA ASP A 27 -2.47 -17.27 25.55
C ASP A 27 -1.41 -16.24 25.98
N LEU A 28 -1.34 -15.09 25.30
CA LEU A 28 -0.36 -14.05 25.57
C LEU A 28 -0.93 -12.97 26.50
N LYS A 29 -0.09 -12.40 27.37
CA LYS A 29 -0.40 -11.23 28.18
C LYS A 29 -0.39 -9.96 27.32
N ALA A 30 -1.39 -9.11 27.47
CA ALA A 30 -1.48 -7.83 26.76
C ALA A 30 -0.39 -6.85 27.22
N PRO A 31 0.11 -5.97 26.33
CA PRO A 31 1.06 -4.94 26.73
C PRO A 31 0.40 -3.92 27.68
N ASP A 32 1.19 -3.50 28.66
CA ASP A 32 0.88 -2.52 29.70
C ASP A 32 1.59 -1.18 29.46
N VAL A 33 2.71 -1.19 28.74
CA VAL A 33 3.43 0.02 28.32
C VAL A 33 2.69 0.72 27.17
N PRO A 34 2.27 1.99 27.33
CA PRO A 34 1.68 2.77 26.24
C PRO A 34 2.72 3.11 25.18
N ILE A 35 2.32 3.02 23.91
CA ILE A 35 3.14 3.40 22.75
C ILE A 35 2.65 4.75 22.22
N VAL A 36 3.57 5.68 21.98
CA VAL A 36 3.29 6.94 21.26
C VAL A 36 3.94 6.85 19.88
N GLY A 37 3.15 6.96 18.82
CA GLY A 37 3.62 6.96 17.44
C GLY A 37 3.82 8.37 16.92
N ILE A 38 5.00 8.65 16.36
CA ILE A 38 5.30 9.92 15.67
C ILE A 38 5.80 9.56 14.27
N PRO A 39 4.90 9.29 13.31
CA PRO A 39 5.27 8.80 12.00
C PRO A 39 6.00 9.87 11.19
N THR A 40 7.13 9.50 10.58
CA THR A 40 7.89 10.33 9.65
C THR A 40 7.75 9.86 8.20
N SER A 41 7.05 8.74 7.97
CA SER A 41 6.68 8.22 6.65
C SER A 41 5.17 8.08 6.55
N LEU A 42 4.66 7.73 5.38
CA LEU A 42 3.22 7.58 5.12
C LEU A 42 2.77 6.11 5.14
N SER A 43 3.45 5.25 5.93
CA SER A 43 3.18 3.81 5.96
C SER A 43 1.83 3.43 6.56
N GLY A 44 1.29 4.24 7.49
CA GLY A 44 0.06 3.98 8.21
C GLY A 44 0.15 2.85 9.26
N GLY A 45 1.35 2.33 9.55
CA GLY A 45 1.55 1.26 10.52
C GLY A 45 1.12 1.64 11.95
N GLU A 46 1.13 2.93 12.27
CA GLU A 46 0.67 3.50 13.54
C GLU A 46 -0.84 3.38 13.77
N TYR A 47 -1.61 3.02 12.74
CA TYR A 47 -3.05 2.77 12.82
C TYR A 47 -3.38 1.27 12.82
N SER A 48 -2.37 0.41 12.91
CA SER A 48 -2.52 -1.04 13.02
C SER A 48 -2.21 -1.54 14.43
N ASN A 49 -2.87 -2.63 14.82
CA ASN A 49 -2.57 -3.38 16.04
C ASN A 49 -1.82 -4.69 15.74
N LEU A 50 -1.16 -4.79 14.58
CA LEU A 50 -0.37 -5.94 14.18
C LEU A 50 1.12 -5.59 14.25
N GLY A 51 1.94 -6.55 14.70
CA GLY A 51 3.39 -6.44 14.68
C GLY A 51 3.99 -7.35 13.61
N GLY A 52 5.04 -6.91 12.94
CA GLY A 52 5.80 -7.73 12.01
C GLY A 52 7.29 -7.53 12.22
N GLY A 53 8.05 -8.60 12.02
CA GLY A 53 9.52 -8.54 12.04
C GLY A 53 10.10 -9.63 11.16
N THR A 54 11.30 -9.42 10.63
CA THR A 54 12.05 -10.48 9.97
C THR A 54 13.05 -11.03 10.97
N ASN A 55 13.13 -12.36 11.09
CA ASN A 55 14.18 -13.01 11.84
C ASN A 55 15.47 -12.97 11.01
N ASP A 56 16.50 -12.28 11.47
CA ASP A 56 17.74 -12.09 10.71
C ASP A 56 18.59 -13.37 10.56
N HIS A 57 18.33 -14.41 11.38
CA HIS A 57 19.03 -15.70 11.28
C HIS A 57 18.36 -16.64 10.29
N THR A 58 17.02 -16.67 10.25
CA THR A 58 16.25 -17.59 9.39
C THR A 58 15.68 -16.92 8.15
N HIS A 59 15.71 -15.60 8.09
CA HIS A 59 15.04 -14.73 7.12
C HIS A 59 13.53 -14.94 7.04
N GLN A 60 12.95 -15.60 8.04
CA GLN A 60 11.51 -15.81 8.14
C GLN A 60 10.82 -14.54 8.62
N LYS A 61 9.68 -14.20 8.01
CA LYS A 61 8.81 -13.14 8.49
C LYS A 61 7.94 -13.66 9.64
N HIS A 62 8.03 -13.01 10.79
CA HIS A 62 7.20 -13.24 11.96
C HIS A 62 6.01 -12.29 11.95
N ALA A 63 4.89 -12.80 12.45
CA ALA A 63 3.65 -12.08 12.64
C ALA A 63 3.31 -12.09 14.13
N PHE A 64 3.14 -10.91 14.72
CA PHE A 64 2.77 -10.77 16.12
C PHE A 64 1.33 -10.28 16.20
N THR A 65 0.44 -11.18 16.62
CA THR A 65 -1.00 -10.92 16.68
C THR A 65 -1.51 -10.91 18.13
N GLY A 66 -2.78 -10.51 18.29
CA GLY A 66 -3.44 -10.15 19.55
C GLY A 66 -3.07 -11.02 20.78
N PRO A 67 -2.97 -10.45 21.99
CA PRO A 67 -3.52 -9.15 22.39
C PRO A 67 -2.46 -8.04 22.40
N ILE A 68 -1.86 -7.73 21.24
CA ILE A 68 -1.11 -6.49 20.97
C ILE A 68 -2.08 -5.29 20.94
N LYS A 69 -1.61 -4.15 21.46
CA LYS A 69 -2.25 -2.84 21.32
C LYS A 69 -1.43 -2.00 20.34
N GLY A 70 -2.10 -1.30 19.43
CA GLY A 70 -1.47 -0.24 18.64
C GLY A 70 -1.09 0.97 19.51
N PRO A 71 -0.49 2.02 18.91
CA PRO A 71 -0.22 3.27 19.60
C PRO A 71 -1.44 3.83 20.34
N ALA A 72 -1.23 4.30 21.58
CA ALA A 72 -2.25 4.97 22.38
C ALA A 72 -2.44 6.44 21.96
N LEU A 73 -1.42 7.03 21.35
CA LEU A 73 -1.43 8.38 20.79
C LEU A 73 -0.60 8.38 19.51
N VAL A 74 -1.14 8.99 18.46
CA VAL A 74 -0.42 9.29 17.23
C VAL A 74 -0.28 10.80 17.10
N ILE A 75 0.95 11.29 16.96
CA ILE A 75 1.25 12.72 16.78
C ILE A 75 1.71 12.94 15.36
N LEU A 76 0.89 13.66 14.59
CA LEU A 76 1.21 14.04 13.22
C LEU A 76 1.89 15.42 13.22
N ASP A 77 3.23 15.42 13.15
CA ASP A 77 4.01 16.64 13.00
C ASP A 77 4.66 16.69 11.59
N PRO A 78 4.12 17.50 10.66
CA PRO A 78 4.65 17.56 9.30
C PRO A 78 6.10 18.06 9.26
N ALA A 79 6.57 18.85 10.23
CA ALA A 79 7.93 19.37 10.25
C ALA A 79 8.96 18.24 10.43
N LEU A 80 8.65 17.24 11.26
CA LEU A 80 9.53 16.09 11.48
C LEU A 80 9.73 15.26 10.21
N SER A 81 8.71 15.22 9.33
CA SER A 81 8.77 14.45 8.10
C SER A 81 9.60 15.11 6.98
N THR A 82 9.96 16.40 7.10
CA THR A 82 10.76 17.12 6.09
C THR A 82 12.15 16.52 5.87
N THR A 83 12.65 15.75 6.83
CA THR A 83 13.93 15.05 6.74
C THR A 83 13.83 13.70 6.04
N THR A 84 12.64 13.09 5.96
CA THR A 84 12.41 11.79 5.32
C THR A 84 12.86 11.82 3.86
N PRO A 85 13.61 10.83 3.36
CA PRO A 85 14.00 10.76 1.96
C PRO A 85 12.78 10.77 1.04
N ASP A 86 12.86 11.48 -0.09
CA ASP A 86 11.74 11.59 -1.03
C ASP A 86 11.31 10.21 -1.57
N SER A 87 12.25 9.30 -1.80
CA SER A 87 11.95 7.93 -2.21
C SER A 87 11.04 7.22 -1.21
N ILE A 88 11.27 7.41 0.11
CA ILE A 88 10.45 6.82 1.17
C ILE A 88 9.12 7.54 1.30
N TRP A 89 9.13 8.89 1.35
CA TRP A 89 7.91 9.68 1.51
C TRP A 89 6.92 9.43 0.37
N LEU A 90 7.40 9.49 -0.87
CA LEU A 90 6.55 9.37 -2.05
C LEU A 90 6.08 7.93 -2.28
N SER A 91 6.96 6.93 -2.13
CA SER A 91 6.56 5.52 -2.31
C SER A 91 5.58 5.04 -1.24
N THR A 92 5.80 5.40 0.04
CA THR A 92 4.83 5.08 1.10
C THR A 92 3.51 5.83 0.92
N GLY A 93 3.54 7.05 0.38
CA GLY A 93 2.33 7.76 -0.03
C GLY A 93 1.56 7.06 -1.14
N ILE A 94 2.26 6.55 -2.17
CA ILE A 94 1.62 5.75 -3.22
C ILE A 94 1.06 4.44 -2.68
N ARG A 95 1.66 3.85 -1.64
CA ARG A 95 1.04 2.71 -0.96
C ARG A 95 -0.31 3.06 -0.32
N ALA A 96 -0.41 4.23 0.31
CA ALA A 96 -1.68 4.70 0.85
C ALA A 96 -2.70 5.00 -0.26
N VAL A 97 -2.26 5.51 -1.41
CA VAL A 97 -3.10 5.65 -2.61
C VAL A 97 -3.59 4.28 -3.10
N ASP A 98 -2.72 3.27 -3.15
CA ASP A 98 -3.07 1.89 -3.53
C ASP A 98 -4.14 1.30 -2.61
N HIS A 99 -4.03 1.51 -1.28
CA HIS A 99 -5.10 1.14 -0.33
C HIS A 99 -6.45 1.75 -0.72
N CYS A 100 -6.51 3.07 -0.99
CA CYS A 100 -7.74 3.74 -1.38
C CYS A 100 -8.29 3.21 -2.73
N VAL A 101 -7.41 3.06 -3.72
CA VAL A 101 -7.81 2.62 -5.06
C VAL A 101 -8.35 1.19 -5.01
N GLU A 102 -7.63 0.26 -4.40
CA GLU A 102 -8.09 -1.14 -4.29
C GLU A 102 -9.36 -1.24 -3.44
N ALA A 103 -9.50 -0.45 -2.37
CA ALA A 103 -10.73 -0.42 -1.57
C ALA A 103 -11.95 -0.01 -2.39
N MET A 104 -11.89 1.12 -3.11
CA MET A 104 -13.00 1.59 -3.96
C MET A 104 -13.27 0.66 -5.15
N CYS A 105 -12.22 0.05 -5.68
CA CYS A 105 -12.29 -0.88 -6.81
C CYS A 105 -12.68 -2.31 -6.41
N SER A 106 -12.71 -2.61 -5.11
CA SER A 106 -13.12 -3.90 -4.57
C SER A 106 -14.59 -4.18 -4.85
N LEU A 107 -14.92 -5.42 -5.17
CA LEU A 107 -16.31 -5.85 -5.34
C LEU A 107 -17.06 -5.90 -4.00
N SER A 108 -16.34 -5.85 -2.88
CA SER A 108 -16.87 -5.85 -1.52
C SER A 108 -16.83 -4.47 -0.84
N SER A 109 -16.58 -3.39 -1.60
CA SER A 109 -16.59 -2.04 -1.03
C SER A 109 -18.00 -1.62 -0.56
N THR A 110 -18.04 -0.74 0.43
CA THR A 110 -19.25 -0.10 0.96
C THR A 110 -19.23 1.40 0.69
N GLU A 111 -20.37 2.07 0.84
CA GLU A 111 -20.42 3.54 0.71
C GLU A 111 -19.51 4.24 1.72
N ASP A 112 -19.41 3.70 2.93
CA ASP A 112 -18.52 4.23 3.97
C ASP A 112 -17.04 4.05 3.60
N SER A 113 -16.64 2.87 3.11
CA SER A 113 -15.27 2.66 2.66
C SER A 113 -14.92 3.51 1.45
N ASP A 114 -15.86 3.69 0.52
CA ASP A 114 -15.68 4.51 -0.67
C ASP A 114 -15.51 5.98 -0.30
N ARG A 115 -16.29 6.50 0.66
CA ARG A 115 -16.17 7.88 1.15
C ARG A 115 -14.83 8.13 1.81
N ASP A 116 -14.40 7.25 2.70
CA ASP A 116 -13.12 7.40 3.41
C ASP A 116 -11.96 7.30 2.39
N SER A 117 -11.98 6.31 1.51
CA SER A 117 -10.97 6.14 0.45
C SER A 117 -10.91 7.35 -0.50
N ALA A 118 -12.07 7.87 -0.92
CA ALA A 118 -12.13 9.06 -1.78
C ALA A 118 -11.64 10.33 -1.08
N THR A 119 -11.81 10.43 0.24
CA THR A 119 -11.22 11.52 1.04
C THR A 119 -9.70 11.37 1.09
N GLY A 120 -9.21 10.15 1.34
CA GLY A 120 -7.79 9.82 1.29
C GLY A 120 -7.14 10.20 -0.05
N LEU A 121 -7.77 9.86 -1.18
CA LEU A 121 -7.27 10.21 -2.52
C LEU A 121 -7.14 11.72 -2.75
N ARG A 122 -8.16 12.50 -2.31
CA ARG A 122 -8.16 13.97 -2.42
C ARG A 122 -7.08 14.64 -1.57
N LEU A 123 -6.65 13.99 -0.50
CA LEU A 123 -5.59 14.50 0.37
C LEU A 123 -4.20 14.02 -0.08
N LEU A 124 -4.07 12.75 -0.46
CA LEU A 124 -2.81 12.10 -0.79
C LEU A 124 -2.28 12.54 -2.15
N VAL A 125 -3.04 12.40 -3.23
CA VAL A 125 -2.49 12.58 -4.58
C VAL A 125 -2.02 14.02 -4.83
N PRO A 126 -2.83 15.08 -4.62
CA PRO A 126 -2.34 16.44 -4.77
C PRO A 126 -1.26 16.79 -3.74
N GLY A 127 -1.36 16.28 -2.50
CA GLY A 127 -0.35 16.46 -1.46
C GLY A 127 1.01 15.88 -1.86
N LEU A 128 1.05 14.69 -2.43
CA LEU A 128 2.28 14.04 -2.91
C LEU A 128 2.91 14.80 -4.07
N LEU A 129 2.09 15.26 -5.03
CA LEU A 129 2.55 16.08 -6.16
C LEU A 129 3.16 17.41 -5.68
N ARG A 130 2.52 18.07 -4.69
CA ARG A 130 3.08 19.26 -4.04
C ARG A 130 4.38 18.96 -3.28
N CYS A 131 4.44 17.87 -2.51
CA CYS A 131 5.64 17.45 -1.78
C CYS A 131 6.81 17.16 -2.73
N LYS A 132 6.56 16.56 -3.90
CA LYS A 132 7.57 16.32 -4.93
C LYS A 132 8.18 17.62 -5.44
N HIS A 133 7.36 18.65 -5.62
CA HIS A 133 7.82 19.96 -6.08
C HIS A 133 8.53 20.74 -4.97
N ASN A 134 8.00 20.70 -3.75
CA ASN A 134 8.55 21.38 -2.59
C ASN A 134 8.50 20.47 -1.36
N LYS A 135 9.65 19.90 -1.00
CA LYS A 135 9.81 19.03 0.19
C LYS A 135 9.48 19.75 1.50
N GLN A 136 9.50 21.09 1.55
CA GLN A 136 9.23 21.90 2.74
C GLN A 136 7.77 22.39 2.82
N ASP A 137 6.90 21.95 1.91
CA ASP A 137 5.48 22.28 1.96
C ASP A 137 4.79 21.52 3.11
N LEU A 138 4.74 22.15 4.29
CA LEU A 138 4.19 21.55 5.51
C LEU A 138 2.70 21.24 5.39
N GLU A 139 1.94 22.06 4.65
CA GLU A 139 0.52 21.82 4.42
C GLU A 139 0.29 20.59 3.55
N ALA A 140 1.07 20.44 2.47
CA ALA A 140 1.01 19.24 1.63
C ALA A 140 1.39 17.99 2.43
N ARG A 141 2.40 18.09 3.30
CA ARG A 141 2.81 16.98 4.17
C ARG A 141 1.73 16.59 5.16
N GLN A 142 1.12 17.58 5.80
CA GLN A 142 0.01 17.36 6.73
C GLN A 142 -1.20 16.75 6.00
N SER A 143 -1.52 17.25 4.81
CA SER A 143 -2.56 16.66 3.95
C SER A 143 -2.30 15.18 3.69
N CYS A 144 -1.07 14.81 3.28
CA CYS A 144 -0.71 13.41 3.09
C CYS A 144 -0.87 12.59 4.37
N MET A 145 -0.39 13.08 5.51
CA MET A 145 -0.53 12.37 6.80
C MET A 145 -1.99 12.14 7.18
N LEU A 146 -2.86 13.13 6.98
CA LEU A 146 -4.30 12.97 7.19
C LEU A 146 -4.91 11.98 6.20
N GLY A 147 -4.50 12.03 4.93
CA GLY A 147 -4.98 11.10 3.91
C GLY A 147 -4.62 9.64 4.20
N VAL A 148 -3.49 9.37 4.87
CA VAL A 148 -3.14 8.02 5.35
C VAL A 148 -4.18 7.49 6.33
N ILE A 149 -4.72 8.33 7.22
CA ILE A 149 -5.77 7.92 8.16
C ILE A 149 -6.96 7.37 7.39
N ASP A 150 -7.45 8.11 6.39
CA ASP A 150 -8.64 7.72 5.65
C ASP A 150 -8.38 6.54 4.69
N ALA A 151 -7.15 6.42 4.17
CA ALA A 151 -6.72 5.22 3.44
C ALA A 151 -6.77 3.96 4.31
N ILE A 152 -6.30 4.04 5.56
CA ILE A 152 -6.37 2.92 6.50
C ILE A 152 -7.81 2.62 6.91
N LYS A 153 -8.64 3.64 7.19
CA LYS A 153 -10.07 3.42 7.49
C LYS A 153 -10.77 2.71 6.34
N GLY A 154 -10.56 3.19 5.11
CA GLY A 154 -11.15 2.65 3.88
C GLY A 154 -10.98 1.13 3.75
N VAL A 155 -9.82 0.61 4.15
CA VAL A 155 -9.51 -0.83 4.10
C VAL A 155 -9.86 -1.53 5.42
N PHE A 156 -9.21 -1.14 6.52
CA PHE A 156 -9.15 -1.94 7.73
C PHE A 156 -10.35 -1.73 8.66
N GLN A 157 -10.86 -0.50 8.76
CA GLN A 157 -12.04 -0.24 9.60
C GLN A 157 -13.29 -0.87 8.98
N HIS A 158 -13.37 -0.87 7.65
CA HIS A 158 -14.51 -1.40 6.89
C HIS A 158 -14.34 -2.87 6.45
N ASN A 159 -13.20 -3.51 6.79
CA ASN A 159 -12.85 -4.87 6.39
C ASN A 159 -12.95 -5.13 4.88
N VAL A 160 -12.61 -4.13 4.06
CA VAL A 160 -12.60 -4.27 2.60
C VAL A 160 -11.34 -5.05 2.20
N PRO A 161 -11.47 -6.17 1.47
CA PRO A 161 -10.32 -6.90 0.99
C PRO A 161 -9.60 -6.14 -0.13
N LEU A 162 -8.28 -6.27 -0.14
CA LEU A 162 -7.38 -5.73 -1.16
C LEU A 162 -7.29 -6.68 -2.37
N GLY A 163 -6.44 -6.35 -3.35
CA GLY A 163 -6.36 -7.06 -4.62
C GLY A 163 -4.94 -7.46 -5.04
N ALA A 164 -4.78 -7.65 -6.35
CA ALA A 164 -3.56 -8.17 -6.93
C ALA A 164 -2.36 -7.20 -6.80
N SER A 165 -2.56 -5.89 -6.63
CA SER A 165 -1.44 -4.96 -6.43
C SER A 165 -0.71 -5.31 -5.13
N HIS A 166 -1.48 -5.52 -4.06
CA HIS A 166 -0.96 -6.00 -2.78
C HIS A 166 -0.43 -7.43 -2.87
N GLY A 167 -1.21 -8.36 -3.45
CA GLY A 167 -0.89 -9.78 -3.45
C GLY A 167 0.39 -10.12 -4.22
N ILE A 168 0.57 -9.54 -5.40
CA ILE A 168 1.82 -9.68 -6.19
C ILE A 168 2.95 -8.87 -5.53
N GLY A 169 2.64 -7.66 -5.03
CA GLY A 169 3.63 -6.79 -4.40
C GLY A 169 4.32 -7.41 -3.19
N HIS A 170 3.59 -8.19 -2.39
CA HIS A 170 4.16 -8.94 -1.28
C HIS A 170 5.28 -9.90 -1.67
N GLN A 171 5.31 -10.37 -2.93
CA GLN A 171 6.35 -11.27 -3.42
C GLN A 171 7.61 -10.52 -3.87
N LEU A 172 7.52 -9.22 -4.13
CA LEU A 172 8.66 -8.37 -4.50
C LEU A 172 9.47 -7.91 -3.27
N GLY A 173 8.82 -7.77 -2.11
CA GLY A 173 9.47 -7.37 -0.86
C GLY A 173 10.68 -8.23 -0.47
N PRO A 174 10.56 -9.58 -0.45
CA PRO A 174 11.70 -10.48 -0.20
C PRO A 174 12.86 -10.37 -1.21
N LEU A 175 12.62 -9.76 -2.37
CA LEU A 175 13.65 -9.48 -3.38
C LEU A 175 14.31 -8.11 -3.20
N GLY A 176 14.03 -7.41 -2.10
CA GLY A 176 14.64 -6.12 -1.75
C GLY A 176 13.91 -4.90 -2.30
N VAL A 177 12.71 -5.07 -2.88
CA VAL A 177 11.89 -3.96 -3.36
C VAL A 177 11.15 -3.30 -2.19
N GLY A 178 11.21 -1.98 -2.08
CA GLY A 178 10.50 -1.26 -1.03
C GLY A 178 8.99 -1.47 -1.15
N HIS A 179 8.31 -1.70 -0.02
CA HIS A 179 6.87 -2.04 -0.02
C HIS A 179 5.97 -0.97 -0.69
N GLY A 180 6.38 0.31 -0.64
CA GLY A 180 5.70 1.37 -1.40
C GLY A 180 5.99 1.34 -2.89
N GLU A 181 7.21 0.96 -3.28
CA GLU A 181 7.63 0.85 -4.68
C GLU A 181 6.89 -0.27 -5.41
N THR A 182 6.52 -1.35 -4.70
CA THR A 182 5.72 -2.42 -5.30
C THR A 182 4.37 -1.90 -5.80
N SER A 183 3.75 -0.99 -5.04
CA SER A 183 2.49 -0.34 -5.43
C SER A 183 2.69 0.64 -6.59
N CYS A 184 3.81 1.34 -6.65
CA CYS A 184 4.15 2.19 -7.80
C CYS A 184 4.20 1.40 -9.11
N ILE A 185 4.70 0.16 -9.06
CA ILE A 185 4.85 -0.70 -10.23
C ILE A 185 3.52 -1.38 -10.59
N LEU A 186 2.86 -2.01 -9.61
CA LEU A 186 1.78 -2.96 -9.88
C LEU A 186 0.40 -2.33 -10.01
N LEU A 187 0.10 -1.27 -9.25
CA LEU A 187 -1.24 -0.71 -9.18
C LEU A 187 -1.78 -0.29 -10.57
N PRO A 188 -1.01 0.45 -11.42
CA PRO A 188 -1.48 0.81 -12.76
C PRO A 188 -1.83 -0.40 -13.63
N ALA A 189 -0.98 -1.43 -13.63
CA ALA A 189 -1.19 -2.64 -14.42
C ALA A 189 -2.38 -3.46 -13.93
N VAL A 190 -2.54 -3.57 -12.60
CA VAL A 190 -3.68 -4.27 -11.99
C VAL A 190 -5.01 -3.57 -12.30
N CYS A 191 -5.04 -2.22 -12.33
CA CYS A 191 -6.22 -1.49 -12.81
C CYS A 191 -6.53 -1.83 -14.27
N LYS A 192 -5.53 -1.88 -15.15
CA LYS A 192 -5.72 -2.25 -16.56
C LYS A 192 -6.25 -3.67 -16.71
N TYR A 193 -5.71 -4.62 -15.96
CA TYR A 193 -6.16 -6.01 -15.94
C TYR A 193 -7.63 -6.12 -15.48
N ASN A 194 -7.99 -5.43 -14.40
CA ASN A 194 -9.31 -5.55 -13.77
C ASN A 194 -10.44 -4.80 -14.48
N VAL A 195 -10.15 -3.96 -15.47
CA VAL A 195 -11.10 -2.98 -16.04
C VAL A 195 -12.40 -3.62 -16.55
N SER A 196 -12.33 -4.84 -17.08
CA SER A 196 -13.50 -5.58 -17.57
C SER A 196 -14.46 -6.03 -16.45
N ALA A 197 -13.97 -6.17 -15.22
CA ALA A 197 -14.76 -6.61 -14.07
C ALA A 197 -15.22 -5.46 -13.16
N ASN A 198 -14.47 -4.36 -13.09
CA ASN A 198 -14.76 -3.26 -12.16
C ASN A 198 -14.64 -1.86 -12.78
N GLY A 199 -14.80 -1.73 -14.10
CA GLY A 199 -14.68 -0.45 -14.83
C GLY A 199 -15.49 0.70 -14.24
N ASP A 200 -16.75 0.46 -13.85
CA ASP A 200 -17.60 1.49 -13.22
C ASP A 200 -17.04 1.99 -11.88
N ARG A 201 -16.42 1.11 -11.10
CA ARG A 201 -15.77 1.46 -9.83
C ARG A 201 -14.49 2.25 -10.09
N GLN A 202 -13.68 1.82 -11.06
CA GLN A 202 -12.49 2.56 -11.49
C GLN A 202 -12.86 3.95 -12.03
N ARG A 203 -14.01 4.10 -12.69
CA ARG A 203 -14.51 5.40 -13.16
C ARG A 203 -14.73 6.37 -12.01
N LYS A 204 -15.36 5.92 -10.91
CA LYS A 204 -15.54 6.74 -9.70
C LYS A 204 -14.20 7.22 -9.14
N VAL A 205 -13.21 6.33 -9.03
CA VAL A 205 -11.86 6.68 -8.56
C VAL A 205 -11.21 7.71 -9.49
N TYR A 206 -11.30 7.48 -10.80
CA TYR A 206 -10.76 8.40 -11.79
C TYR A 206 -11.38 9.79 -11.69
N ASP A 207 -12.70 9.87 -11.52
CA ASP A 207 -13.41 11.13 -11.42
C ASP A 207 -13.03 11.91 -10.15
N VAL A 208 -12.82 11.20 -9.03
CA VAL A 208 -12.25 11.76 -7.80
C VAL A 208 -10.86 12.35 -8.03
N LEU A 209 -9.99 11.64 -8.75
CA LEU A 209 -8.64 12.14 -9.02
C LEU A 209 -8.64 13.30 -10.03
N CYS A 210 -9.49 13.23 -11.05
CA CYS A 210 -9.58 14.26 -12.08
C CYS A 210 -10.27 15.56 -11.62
N SER A 211 -10.93 15.56 -10.47
CA SER A 211 -11.40 16.81 -9.84
C SER A 211 -10.26 17.63 -9.24
N GLU A 212 -9.10 17.02 -8.98
CA GLU A 212 -7.96 17.70 -8.38
C GLU A 212 -7.12 18.42 -9.44
N ALA A 213 -6.79 19.69 -9.18
CA ALA A 213 -6.08 20.54 -10.15
C ALA A 213 -4.67 20.02 -10.47
N GLU A 214 -3.98 19.49 -9.46
CA GLU A 214 -2.66 18.87 -9.57
C GLU A 214 -2.67 17.71 -10.57
N VAL A 215 -3.67 16.84 -10.51
CA VAL A 215 -3.81 15.70 -11.42
C VAL A 215 -4.13 16.19 -12.83
N GLY A 216 -5.00 17.19 -12.97
CA GLY A 216 -5.28 17.82 -14.26
C GLY A 216 -4.01 18.36 -14.94
N ARG A 217 -3.10 18.97 -14.18
CA ARG A 217 -1.79 19.43 -14.70
C ARG A 217 -0.92 18.26 -15.16
N VAL A 218 -0.85 17.17 -14.37
CA VAL A 218 -0.08 15.97 -14.74
C VAL A 218 -0.57 15.37 -16.05
N LEU A 219 -1.89 15.19 -16.20
CA LEU A 219 -2.47 14.66 -17.44
C LEU A 219 -2.12 15.53 -18.65
N ALA A 220 -2.21 16.86 -18.51
CA ALA A 220 -1.84 17.79 -19.58
C ALA A 220 -0.37 17.70 -19.97
N ILE A 221 0.55 17.65 -18.99
CA ILE A 221 2.01 17.49 -19.23
C ILE A 221 2.30 16.18 -19.98
N ARG A 222 1.55 15.12 -19.67
CA ARG A 222 1.71 13.81 -20.29
C ARG A 222 0.93 13.62 -21.60
N GLY A 223 0.22 14.65 -22.06
CA GLY A 223 -0.58 14.58 -23.28
C GLY A 223 -1.74 13.59 -23.19
N LEU A 224 -2.24 13.30 -21.99
CA LEU A 224 -3.36 12.41 -21.76
C LEU A 224 -4.67 13.21 -21.75
N SER A 225 -5.66 12.74 -22.50
CA SER A 225 -7.03 13.29 -22.49
C SER A 225 -7.83 12.64 -21.36
N LYS A 226 -8.65 13.45 -20.67
CA LYS A 226 -9.52 12.97 -19.59
C LYS A 226 -10.58 11.97 -20.09
N GLU A 227 -10.90 12.07 -21.37
CA GLU A 227 -11.93 11.28 -22.05
C GLU A 227 -11.41 9.91 -22.50
N SER A 228 -10.12 9.79 -22.81
CA SER A 228 -9.53 8.56 -23.36
C SER A 228 -8.66 7.77 -22.38
N ALA A 229 -8.04 8.42 -21.38
CA ALA A 229 -7.19 7.73 -20.42
C ALA A 229 -8.02 6.93 -19.41
N ASN A 230 -7.64 5.66 -19.18
CA ASN A 230 -8.22 4.86 -18.09
C ASN A 230 -7.51 5.16 -16.75
N LEU A 231 -7.99 4.56 -15.66
CA LEU A 231 -7.42 4.75 -14.33
C LEU A 231 -5.95 4.30 -14.24
N GLY A 232 -5.59 3.20 -14.89
CA GLY A 232 -4.19 2.77 -14.94
C GLY A 232 -3.29 3.80 -15.60
N ASP A 233 -3.71 4.40 -16.71
CA ASP A 233 -2.93 5.45 -17.40
C ASP A 233 -2.76 6.72 -16.54
N LEU A 234 -3.81 7.12 -15.82
CA LEU A 234 -3.76 8.25 -14.89
C LEU A 234 -2.78 7.98 -13.74
N LEU A 235 -2.88 6.80 -13.11
CA LEU A 235 -2.01 6.43 -11.99
C LEU A 235 -0.55 6.33 -12.45
N ASP A 236 -0.29 5.73 -13.61
CA ASP A 236 1.05 5.67 -14.22
C ASP A 236 1.63 7.06 -14.47
N ALA A 237 0.82 8.00 -14.97
CA ALA A 237 1.22 9.39 -15.18
C ALA A 237 1.58 10.10 -13.87
N VAL A 238 0.75 9.93 -12.82
CA VAL A 238 1.01 10.49 -11.48
C VAL A 238 2.30 9.90 -10.89
N ILE A 239 2.46 8.58 -10.91
CA ILE A 239 3.64 7.89 -10.36
C ILE A 239 4.90 8.31 -11.12
N SER A 240 4.80 8.51 -12.43
CA SER A 240 5.89 9.02 -13.25
C SER A 240 6.25 10.47 -12.90
N GLU A 241 5.27 11.33 -12.60
CA GLU A 241 5.53 12.71 -12.16
C GLU A 241 6.24 12.76 -10.79
N LEU A 242 5.90 11.83 -9.89
CA LEU A 242 6.59 11.68 -8.62
C LEU A 242 8.03 11.16 -8.79
N GLY A 243 8.39 10.66 -9.97
CA GLY A 243 9.69 10.05 -10.26
C GLY A 243 9.88 8.73 -9.53
N MET A 244 8.79 8.00 -9.28
CA MET A 244 8.81 6.69 -8.62
C MET A 244 9.01 5.56 -9.65
N PRO A 245 9.51 4.38 -9.23
CA PRO A 245 9.69 3.24 -10.12
C PRO A 245 8.36 2.77 -10.70
N ARG A 246 8.36 2.39 -11.98
CA ARG A 246 7.17 1.93 -12.72
C ARG A 246 7.34 0.58 -13.40
N SER A 247 8.52 -0.04 -13.24
CA SER A 247 8.80 -1.36 -13.79
C SER A 247 9.68 -2.20 -12.86
N LEU A 248 9.60 -3.51 -13.03
CA LEU A 248 10.43 -4.50 -12.34
C LEU A 248 11.92 -4.28 -12.64
N LYS A 249 12.25 -3.95 -13.89
CA LYS A 249 13.62 -3.61 -14.28
C LYS A 249 14.16 -2.40 -13.53
N SER A 250 13.34 -1.39 -13.28
CA SER A 250 13.78 -0.19 -12.54
C SER A 250 14.18 -0.48 -11.09
N VAL A 251 13.72 -1.60 -10.52
CA VAL A 251 14.07 -2.10 -9.19
C VAL A 251 14.93 -3.37 -9.25
N SER A 252 15.66 -3.57 -10.35
CA SER A 252 16.62 -4.67 -10.56
C SER A 252 16.01 -6.08 -10.50
N ILE A 253 14.72 -6.22 -10.79
CA ILE A 253 14.06 -7.53 -10.90
C ILE A 253 14.03 -7.94 -12.38
N GLY A 254 14.78 -9.01 -12.69
CA GLY A 254 14.91 -9.56 -14.03
C GLY A 254 13.79 -10.54 -14.39
N ARG A 255 13.69 -10.85 -15.69
CA ARG A 255 12.71 -11.81 -16.23
C ARG A 255 12.88 -13.22 -15.66
N ASP A 256 14.08 -13.57 -15.19
CA ASP A 256 14.40 -14.84 -14.54
C ASP A 256 13.65 -15.05 -13.22
N LYS A 257 13.08 -13.99 -12.62
CA LYS A 257 12.29 -14.07 -11.38
C LYS A 257 10.79 -14.20 -11.60
N LEU A 258 10.28 -13.90 -12.79
CA LEU A 258 8.83 -13.81 -13.05
C LEU A 258 8.12 -15.13 -12.77
N ASP A 259 8.75 -16.23 -13.14
CA ASP A 259 8.18 -17.57 -13.00
C ASP A 259 7.86 -17.90 -11.54
N VAL A 260 8.83 -17.66 -10.65
CA VAL A 260 8.70 -17.87 -9.19
C VAL A 260 7.78 -16.83 -8.55
N LEU A 261 7.83 -15.56 -9.02
CA LEU A 261 6.92 -14.51 -8.55
C LEU A 261 5.47 -14.88 -8.84
N ALA A 262 5.18 -15.37 -10.05
CA ALA A 262 3.85 -15.77 -10.45
C ALA A 262 3.31 -16.93 -9.60
N GLU A 263 4.13 -17.96 -9.37
CA GLU A 263 3.76 -19.10 -8.52
C GLU A 263 3.53 -18.72 -7.06
N ASN A 264 4.39 -17.89 -6.49
CA ASN A 264 4.25 -17.48 -5.10
C ASN A 264 3.09 -16.50 -4.88
N SER A 265 2.77 -15.65 -5.87
CA SER A 265 1.65 -14.71 -5.78
C SER A 265 0.32 -15.42 -5.56
N LEU A 266 0.11 -16.60 -6.19
CA LEU A 266 -1.12 -17.39 -6.01
C LEU A 266 -1.36 -17.87 -4.56
N LYS A 267 -0.31 -17.87 -3.72
CA LYS A 267 -0.41 -18.21 -2.30
C LYS A 267 -0.91 -17.04 -1.46
N ASP A 268 -0.79 -15.81 -1.97
CA ASP A 268 -1.28 -14.62 -1.27
C ASP A 268 -2.80 -14.54 -1.35
N LYS A 269 -3.45 -14.28 -0.21
CA LYS A 269 -4.90 -14.20 -0.12
C LYS A 269 -5.49 -13.05 -0.94
N TRP A 270 -4.75 -11.96 -1.13
CA TRP A 270 -5.24 -10.79 -1.86
C TRP A 270 -5.38 -11.04 -3.37
N CYS A 271 -4.61 -11.99 -3.91
CA CYS A 271 -4.77 -12.45 -5.30
C CYS A 271 -6.14 -13.13 -5.53
N LYS A 272 -6.73 -13.73 -4.48
CA LYS A 272 -8.04 -14.41 -4.55
C LYS A 272 -9.22 -13.45 -4.42
N THR A 273 -9.02 -12.32 -3.76
CA THR A 273 -10.04 -11.29 -3.55
C THR A 273 -10.00 -10.19 -4.61
N ASN A 274 -9.03 -10.26 -5.54
CA ASN A 274 -8.95 -9.37 -6.69
C ASN A 274 -10.23 -9.46 -7.54
N PRO A 275 -10.75 -8.35 -8.11
CA PRO A 275 -11.99 -8.34 -8.90
C PRO A 275 -12.05 -9.37 -10.02
N ILE A 276 -10.92 -9.62 -10.69
CA ILE A 276 -10.69 -10.82 -11.49
C ILE A 276 -9.76 -11.74 -10.66
N PRO A 277 -10.28 -12.78 -9.99
CA PRO A 277 -9.45 -13.62 -9.14
C PRO A 277 -8.28 -14.24 -9.91
N LEU A 278 -7.08 -14.22 -9.33
CA LEU A 278 -5.90 -14.86 -9.91
C LEU A 278 -5.85 -16.32 -9.43
N GLU A 279 -6.29 -17.23 -10.28
CA GLU A 279 -6.43 -18.66 -9.99
C GLU A 279 -5.29 -19.49 -10.57
N ASN A 280 -4.61 -18.97 -11.60
CA ASN A 280 -3.51 -19.65 -12.26
C ASN A 280 -2.34 -18.71 -12.60
N LYS A 281 -1.18 -19.31 -12.83
CA LYS A 281 0.09 -18.61 -13.11
C LYS A 281 0.01 -17.71 -14.34
N GLY A 282 -0.74 -18.11 -15.36
CA GLY A 282 -0.90 -17.34 -16.60
C GLY A 282 -1.50 -15.96 -16.35
N GLN A 283 -2.49 -15.85 -15.46
CA GLN A 283 -3.11 -14.57 -15.10
C GLN A 283 -2.13 -13.64 -14.37
N VAL A 284 -1.30 -14.19 -13.47
CA VAL A 284 -0.27 -13.38 -12.79
C VAL A 284 0.80 -12.93 -13.79
N MET A 285 1.21 -13.81 -14.71
CA MET A 285 2.16 -13.49 -15.76
C MET A 285 1.64 -12.38 -16.68
N GLU A 286 0.35 -12.37 -17.02
CA GLU A 286 -0.25 -11.29 -17.82
C GLU A 286 -0.03 -9.92 -17.18
N ILE A 287 -0.22 -9.80 -15.86
CA ILE A 287 0.04 -8.56 -15.11
C ILE A 287 1.53 -8.25 -15.06
N LEU A 288 2.37 -9.24 -14.74
CA LEU A 288 3.82 -9.04 -14.62
C LEU A 288 4.44 -8.57 -15.94
N GLU A 289 4.00 -9.12 -17.08
CA GLU A 289 4.49 -8.72 -18.41
C GLU A 289 4.17 -7.26 -18.75
N MET A 290 3.11 -6.67 -18.19
CA MET A 290 2.81 -5.24 -18.37
C MET A 290 3.83 -4.33 -17.68
N VAL A 291 4.59 -4.85 -16.72
CA VAL A 291 5.47 -4.07 -15.83
C VAL A 291 6.93 -4.54 -15.84
N VAL A 292 7.31 -5.43 -16.76
CA VAL A 292 8.70 -5.91 -16.83
C VAL A 292 9.68 -4.77 -17.14
N GLU A 293 9.39 -3.98 -18.18
CA GLU A 293 10.33 -2.99 -18.76
C GLU A 293 10.12 -1.58 -18.24
#